data_AF-A0A430R056-F1
#
_entry.id   AF-A0A430R056-F1
#
_cell.length_a   1.000
_cell.length_b   1.000
_cell.length_c   1.000
_cell.angle_alpha   90.00
_cell.angle_beta   90.00
_cell.angle_gamma   90.00
#
_symmetry.space_group_name_H-M   'P 1'
#
loop_
_entity.id
_entity.type
_entity.pdbx_description
1 polymer ?
#
loop_
_entity_poly.entity_id
_entity_poly.type
_entity_poly.pdbx_seq_one_letter_code
_entity_poly.pdbx_strand_id
1 'polypeptide(L)'
;MREMSYQEAEGKALKVLVDGIGEALVLEGEGGFYALYYFFGLYGLKAPHPEETPDWVEGPKPSPEGFRHPYDQARWLEENGYQLFINESK
;
A
#
# COMPACT_ATOMS: atom_id res chain seq x y z
N MET A 1 -6.81 -4.19 -9.12
CA MET A 1 -6.29 -3.79 -7.79
C MET A 1 -5.49 -2.50 -7.83
N ARG A 2 -4.56 -2.31 -8.78
CA ARG A 2 -3.75 -1.07 -8.85
C ARG A 2 -4.55 0.22 -9.09
N GLU A 3 -5.74 0.11 -9.67
CA GLU A 3 -6.65 1.24 -9.93
C GLU A 3 -7.74 1.39 -8.86
N MET A 4 -7.70 0.58 -7.79
CA MET A 4 -8.67 0.68 -6.70
C MET A 4 -8.37 1.92 -5.85
N SER A 5 -9.39 2.74 -5.60
CA SER A 5 -9.25 3.91 -4.73
C SER A 5 -9.06 3.48 -3.28
N TYR A 6 -8.41 4.32 -2.48
CA TYR A 6 -8.23 4.09 -1.04
C TYR A 6 -9.56 3.83 -0.34
N GLN A 7 -10.57 4.65 -0.60
CA GLN A 7 -11.90 4.48 0.01
C GLN A 7 -12.53 3.13 -0.32
N GLU A 8 -12.37 2.64 -1.55
CA GLU A 8 -12.89 1.33 -1.94
C GLU A 8 -12.09 0.19 -1.30
N ALA A 9 -10.75 0.32 -1.27
CA ALA A 9 -9.87 -0.68 -0.69
C ALA A 9 -10.05 -0.79 0.84
N GLU A 10 -10.19 0.35 1.54
CA GLU A 10 -10.40 0.42 2.98
C GLU A 10 -11.69 -0.31 3.38
N GLY A 11 -12.78 -0.12 2.62
CA GLY A 11 -14.04 -0.82 2.85
C GLY A 11 -13.98 -2.34 2.62
N LYS A 12 -12.92 -2.86 1.98
CA LYS A 12 -12.71 -4.28 1.68
C LYS A 12 -11.55 -4.90 2.45
N ALA A 13 -10.80 -4.09 3.22
CA ALA A 13 -9.58 -4.54 3.87
C ALA A 13 -9.89 -5.58 4.95
N LEU A 14 -9.24 -6.73 4.85
CA LEU A 14 -9.27 -7.78 5.87
C LEU A 14 -8.31 -7.47 7.02
N LYS A 15 -7.25 -6.72 6.70
CA LYS A 15 -6.24 -6.27 7.67
C LYS A 15 -5.66 -4.95 7.19
N VAL A 16 -5.37 -4.07 8.14
CA VAL A 16 -4.72 -2.78 7.90
C VAL A 16 -3.42 -2.79 8.69
N LEU A 17 -2.29 -2.54 8.00
CA LEU A 17 -1.00 -2.30 8.63
C LEU A 17 -0.73 -0.80 8.57
N VAL A 18 -0.48 -0.18 9.72
CA VAL A 18 -0.26 1.28 9.81
C VAL A 18 1.08 1.53 10.50
N ASP A 19 1.84 2.50 9.98
CA ASP A 19 3.00 3.07 10.66
C ASP A 19 3.19 4.56 10.29
N GLY A 20 4.33 5.14 10.68
CA GLY A 20 4.61 6.56 10.44
C GLY A 20 4.88 6.94 8.97
N ILE A 21 5.02 5.97 8.07
CA ILE A 21 5.24 6.19 6.64
C ILE A 21 3.94 6.06 5.85
N GLY A 22 3.00 5.25 6.32
CA GLY A 22 1.75 5.08 5.61
C GLY A 22 0.89 3.94 6.09
N GLU A 23 0.12 3.39 5.15
CA GLU A 23 -0.77 2.25 5.36
C GLU A 23 -0.61 1.17 4.30
N ALA A 24 -0.85 -0.07 4.70
CA ALA A 24 -1.02 -1.20 3.79
C ALA A 24 -2.37 -1.86 4.04
N LEU A 25 -3.24 -1.80 3.04
CA LEU A 25 -4.55 -2.46 3.06
C LEU A 25 -4.40 -3.86 2.47
N VAL A 26 -4.62 -4.88 3.30
CA VAL A 26 -4.57 -6.28 2.89
C VAL A 26 -5.97 -6.75 2.53
N LEU A 27 -6.16 -7.18 1.29
CA LEU A 27 -7.43 -7.69 0.78
C LEU A 27 -7.25 -9.02 0.06
N GLU A 28 -8.31 -9.81 0.04
CA GLU A 28 -8.42 -10.98 -0.82
C GLU A 28 -8.83 -10.54 -2.23
N GLY A 29 -8.22 -11.15 -3.24
CA GLY A 29 -8.61 -11.00 -4.63
C GLY A 29 -8.30 -12.25 -5.43
N GLU A 30 -8.21 -12.11 -6.75
CA GLU A 30 -8.00 -13.25 -7.63
C GLU A 30 -6.63 -13.91 -7.38
N GLY A 31 -6.63 -15.19 -6.99
CA GLY A 31 -5.41 -15.96 -6.79
C GLY A 31 -4.72 -15.79 -5.44
N GLY A 32 -5.29 -15.00 -4.51
CA GLY A 32 -4.80 -14.90 -3.14
C GLY A 32 -4.96 -13.50 -2.53
N PHE A 33 -4.08 -13.20 -1.58
CA PHE A 33 -4.08 -11.93 -0.84
C PHE A 33 -3.12 -10.94 -1.47
N TYR A 34 -3.48 -9.67 -1.39
CA TYR A 34 -2.69 -8.55 -1.88
C TYR A 34 -2.61 -7.48 -0.81
N ALA A 35 -1.47 -6.81 -0.72
CA ALA A 35 -1.31 -5.59 0.06
C ALA A 35 -1.19 -4.39 -0.88
N LEU A 36 -2.07 -3.42 -0.67
CA LEU A 36 -2.10 -2.14 -1.37
C LEU A 36 -1.47 -1.10 -0.42
N TYR A 37 -0.28 -0.63 -0.78
CA TYR A 37 0.51 0.28 0.02
C TYR A 37 0.27 1.73 -0.40
N TYR A 38 0.04 2.59 0.58
CA TYR A 38 -0.14 4.04 0.47
C TYR A 38 0.90 4.71 1.37
N PHE A 39 1.96 5.27 0.79
CA PHE A 39 3.13 5.83 1.48
C PHE A 39 3.00 7.35 1.73
N PHE A 40 1.79 7.82 2.07
CA PHE A 40 1.45 9.24 2.23
C PHE A 40 2.38 10.02 3.19
N GLY A 41 3.00 9.35 4.16
CA GLY A 41 3.97 9.96 5.09
C GLY A 41 5.26 10.42 4.41
N LEU A 42 5.67 9.80 3.29
CA LEU A 42 6.81 10.26 2.48
C LEU A 42 6.55 11.62 1.83
N TYR A 43 5.28 11.98 1.67
CA TYR A 43 4.82 13.24 1.10
C TYR A 43 4.50 14.30 2.19
N GLY A 44 4.77 14.00 3.46
CA GLY A 44 4.43 14.86 4.59
C GLY A 44 2.92 14.92 4.90
N LEU A 45 2.14 13.99 4.36
CA LEU A 45 0.71 13.85 4.63
C LEU A 45 0.45 12.96 5.85
N LYS A 46 -0.75 13.05 6.42
CA LYS A 46 -1.18 12.24 7.58
C LYS A 46 -2.08 11.06 7.22
N ALA A 47 -2.65 11.08 6.02
CA ALA A 47 -3.57 10.08 5.50
C ALA A 47 -3.59 10.20 3.97
N PRO A 48 -3.96 9.14 3.24
CA PRO A 48 -4.12 9.18 1.79
C PRO A 48 -5.41 9.91 1.42
N HIS A 49 -5.49 10.43 0.20
CA HIS A 49 -6.76 10.94 -0.32
C HIS A 49 -7.74 9.77 -0.60
N PRO A 50 -9.06 9.94 -0.38
CA PRO A 50 -10.03 8.86 -0.62
C PRO A 50 -10.00 8.28 -2.04
N GLU A 51 -9.69 9.11 -3.04
CA GLU A 51 -9.60 8.74 -4.46
C GLU A 51 -8.18 8.31 -4.89
N GLU A 52 -7.24 8.23 -3.96
CA GLU A 52 -5.86 7.88 -4.24
C GLU A 52 -5.73 6.38 -4.54
N THR A 53 -4.92 6.05 -5.54
CA THR A 53 -4.54 4.68 -5.87
C THR A 53 -3.26 4.30 -5.12
N PRO A 54 -3.03 3.02 -4.83
CA PRO A 54 -1.83 2.60 -4.09
C PRO A 54 -0.54 2.94 -4.84
N ASP A 55 0.47 3.41 -4.09
CA ASP A 55 1.84 3.60 -4.60
C ASP A 55 2.46 2.26 -5.01
N TRP A 56 2.13 1.20 -4.28
CA TRP A 56 2.64 -0.15 -4.54
C TRP A 56 1.60 -1.23 -4.26
N VAL A 57 1.68 -2.32 -5.04
CA VAL A 57 0.85 -3.50 -4.86
C VAL A 57 1.76 -4.73 -4.73
N GLU A 58 1.68 -5.42 -3.60
CA GLU A 58 2.38 -6.69 -3.37
C GLU A 58 1.38 -7.85 -3.40
N GLY A 59 1.71 -8.92 -4.12
CA GLY A 59 0.91 -10.14 -4.20
C GLY A 59 0.83 -10.72 -5.61
N PRO A 60 0.08 -11.81 -5.81
CA PRO A 60 -0.69 -12.52 -4.80
C PRO A 60 0.18 -13.30 -3.81
N LYS A 61 -0.25 -13.41 -2.55
CA LYS A 61 0.29 -14.33 -1.53
C LYS A 61 -0.79 -15.35 -1.10
N PRO A 62 -0.40 -16.56 -0.66
CA PRO A 62 -1.37 -17.58 -0.23
C PRO A 62 -1.99 -17.29 1.15
N SER A 63 -1.48 -16.32 1.90
CA SER A 63 -1.94 -15.97 3.24
C SER A 63 -1.99 -14.45 3.40
N PRO A 64 -2.92 -13.90 4.20
CA PRO A 64 -2.93 -12.49 4.58
C PRO A 64 -1.79 -12.16 5.56
N GLU A 65 -1.09 -13.17 6.08
CA GLU A 65 0.07 -13.01 6.94
C GLU A 65 1.37 -12.91 6.14
N GLY A 66 2.30 -12.09 6.61
CA GLY A 66 3.64 -11.93 6.01
C GLY A 66 3.77 -10.78 5.00
N PHE A 67 2.79 -9.87 4.93
CA PHE A 67 2.99 -8.55 4.34
C PHE A 67 3.79 -7.66 5.30
N ARG A 68 4.69 -6.85 4.73
CA ARG A 68 5.54 -5.93 5.51
C ARG A 68 4.74 -4.71 5.93
N HIS A 69 5.13 -4.09 7.05
CA HIS A 69 4.66 -2.74 7.37
C HIS A 69 5.14 -1.73 6.31
N PRO A 70 4.43 -0.61 6.12
CA PRO A 70 4.75 0.38 5.10
C PRO A 70 6.21 0.86 5.11
N TYR A 71 6.81 1.16 6.26
CA TYR A 71 8.22 1.54 6.39
C TYR A 71 9.15 0.45 5.84
N ASP A 72 8.97 -0.79 6.28
CA ASP A 72 9.80 -1.92 5.86
C ASP A 72 9.65 -2.20 4.36
N GLN A 73 8.45 -2.04 3.82
CA GLN A 73 8.19 -2.21 2.39
C GLN A 73 8.83 -1.08 1.57
N ALA A 74 8.70 0.17 1.99
CA ALA A 74 9.34 1.32 1.34
C ALA A 74 10.86 1.16 1.32
N ARG A 75 11.46 0.77 2.46
CA ARG A 75 12.90 0.47 2.58
C ARG A 75 13.33 -0.65 1.65
N TRP A 76 12.57 -1.75 1.61
CA TRP A 76 12.86 -2.86 0.69
C TRP A 76 12.80 -2.41 -0.78
N LEU A 77 11.83 -1.58 -1.14
CA LEU A 77 11.70 -1.05 -2.51
C LEU A 77 12.91 -0.19 -2.89
N GLU A 78 13.33 0.73 -2.03
CA GLU A 78 14.54 1.53 -2.22
C GLU A 78 15.80 0.66 -2.38
N GLU A 79 15.98 -0.32 -1.49
CA GLU A 79 17.14 -1.23 -1.51
C GLU A 79 17.20 -2.12 -2.76
N ASN A 80 16.05 -2.37 -3.40
CA ASN A 80 15.94 -3.14 -4.63
C ASN A 80 15.84 -2.26 -5.89
N GLY A 81 16.11 -0.95 -5.75
CA GLY A 81 16.21 -0.02 -6.88
C GLY A 81 14.87 0.43 -7.45
N TYR A 82 13.76 0.18 -6.75
CA TYR A 82 12.47 0.75 -7.11
C TYR A 82 12.44 2.20 -6.64
N GLN A 83 12.32 3.13 -7.58
CA GLN A 83 11.90 4.48 -7.24
C GLN A 83 10.43 4.41 -6.83
N LEU A 84 10.18 4.69 -5.56
CA LEU A 84 8.86 5.11 -5.12
C LEU A 84 8.59 6.40 -5.89
N PHE A 85 7.73 6.33 -6.90
CA PHE A 85 7.31 7.50 -7.64
C PHE A 85 6.51 8.35 -6.68
N ILE A 86 7.21 9.26 -6.00
CA ILE A 86 6.61 10.40 -5.35
C ILE A 86 5.89 11.13 -6.47
N ASN A 87 4.57 10.98 -6.56
CA ASN A 87 3.77 11.66 -7.56
C ASN A 87 3.81 13.16 -7.26
N GLU A 88 4.86 13.87 -7.71
CA GLU A 88 5.08 15.31 -7.51
C GLU A 88 4.05 16.18 -8.28
N SER A 89 2.94 15.62 -8.75
CA SER A 89 1.92 16.34 -9.51
C SER A 89 0.53 15.73 -9.32
N LYS A 90 -0.24 16.33 -8.42
CA LYS A 90 -1.69 16.47 -8.56
C LYS A 90 -2.08 17.91 -8.26
#